data_AF-A0A251WGT3-F1
#
_entry.id   AF-A0A251WGT3-F1
#
_cell.length_a   1.000
_cell.length_b   1.000
_cell.length_c   1.000
_cell.angle_alpha   90.00
_cell.angle_beta   90.00
_cell.angle_gamma   90.00
#
_symmetry.space_group_name_H-M   'P 1'
#
loop_
_entity.id
_entity.type
_entity.pdbx_description
1 polymer ?
#
loop_
_entity_poly.entity_id
_entity_poly.type
_entity_poly.pdbx_seq_one_letter_code
_entity_poly.pdbx_strand_id
1 'polypeptide(L)' 'MPRRARLTLPGVPLHLIQRGNNRQPCFYGPDDYRFYLDWLEDHARRQGCRIHAFVLMTNHVHLL' A
#
# COMPACT_ATOMS: atom_id res chain seq x y z
N MET A 1 15.62 17.92 -8.33
CA MET A 1 16.40 17.66 -7.10
C MET A 1 16.55 16.15 -6.91
N PRO A 2 17.77 15.61 -6.77
CA PRO A 2 17.96 14.19 -6.52
C PRO A 2 17.40 13.83 -5.13
N ARG A 3 16.53 12.82 -5.05
CA ARG A 3 16.14 12.24 -3.76
C ARG A 3 17.25 11.31 -3.30
N ARG A 4 17.57 11.35 -2.00
CA ARG A 4 18.40 10.31 -1.38
C ARG A 4 17.72 8.96 -1.56
N ALA A 5 18.52 7.92 -1.80
CA ALA A 5 18.02 6.55 -1.81
C ALA A 5 17.35 6.23 -0.46
N ARG A 6 16.23 5.51 -0.49
CA ARG A 6 15.61 5.02 0.75
C ARG A 6 16.45 3.86 1.25
N LEU A 7 16.66 3.83 2.57
CA LEU A 7 17.29 2.71 3.23
C LEU A 7 16.25 1.60 3.42
N THR A 8 16.56 0.41 2.92
CA THR A 8 15.76 -0.79 3.16
C THR A 8 16.64 -1.78 3.92
N LEU A 9 16.30 -2.04 5.18
CA LEU A 9 17.04 -2.95 6.04
C LEU A 9 16.28 -4.28 6.17
N PRO A 10 16.96 -5.43 6.10
CA PRO A 10 16.33 -6.73 6.35
C PRO A 10 15.64 -6.75 7.73
N GLY A 11 14.40 -7.24 7.76
CA GLY A 11 13.62 -7.41 9.00
C GLY A 11 13.05 -6.12 9.61
N VAL A 12 13.27 -4.95 9.00
CA VAL A 12 12.70 -3.69 9.47
C VAL A 12 11.46 -3.34 8.64
N PRO A 13 10.28 -3.14 9.25
CA PRO A 13 9.06 -2.80 8.53
C PRO A 13 9.17 -1.41 7.90
N LEU A 14 8.43 -1.21 6.81
CA LEU A 14 8.36 0.07 6.11
C LEU A 14 6.94 0.59 6.11
N HIS A 15 6.75 1.87 6.46
CA HIS A 15 5.47 2.54 6.26
C HIS A 15 5.37 3.00 4.80
N LEU A 16 4.53 2.31 4.02
CA LEU A 16 4.27 2.62 2.62
C LEU A 16 3.00 3.45 2.49
N ILE A 17 3.07 4.48 1.64
CA ILE A 17 1.93 5.35 1.34
C ILE A 17 1.76 5.40 -0.17
N GLN A 18 0.62 4.90 -0.65
CA GLN A 18 0.16 5.07 -2.03
C GLN A 18 -0.85 6.21 -2.04
N ARG A 19 -0.69 7.21 -2.91
CA ARG A 19 -1.70 8.25 -3.14
C ARG A 19 -2.18 8.19 -4.58
N GLY A 20 -3.47 8.45 -4.79
CA GLY A 20 -4.04 8.61 -6.12
C GLY A 20 -3.35 9.75 -6.87
N ASN A 21 -3.23 9.59 -8.19
CA ASN A 21 -2.66 10.62 -9.03
C ASN A 21 -3.47 11.91 -8.88
N ASN A 22 -2.79 13.05 -8.73
CA ASN A 22 -3.42 14.34 -8.45
C ASN A 22 -4.42 14.31 -7.26
N ARG A 23 -4.18 13.45 -6.26
CA ARG A 23 -5.08 13.20 -5.11
C ARG A 23 -6.48 12.73 -5.48
N GLN A 24 -6.68 12.24 -6.70
CA GLN A 24 -7.96 11.70 -7.15
C GLN A 24 -8.30 10.41 -6.39
N PRO A 25 -9.60 10.05 -6.32
CA PRO A 25 -10.03 8.81 -5.72
C PRO A 25 -9.31 7.59 -6.34
N CYS A 26 -8.84 6.70 -5.47
CA CYS A 26 -8.41 5.35 -5.81
C CYS A 26 -9.59 4.37 -5.76
N PHE A 27 -10.59 4.67 -4.93
CA PHE A 27 -11.76 3.83 -4.69
C PHE A 27 -13.01 4.65 -4.92
N TYR A 28 -13.87 4.18 -5.82
CA TYR A 28 -15.12 4.83 -6.24
C TYR A 28 -16.34 4.13 -5.64
N GLY A 29 -16.21 2.87 -5.20
CA GLY A 29 -17.26 2.14 -4.49
C GLY A 29 -16.72 1.07 -3.54
N PRO A 30 -17.59 0.44 -2.73
CA PRO A 30 -17.19 -0.56 -1.73
C PRO A 30 -16.44 -1.77 -2.31
N ASP A 31 -16.77 -2.17 -3.54
CA ASP A 31 -16.14 -3.33 -4.18
C ASP A 31 -14.68 -3.08 -4.59
N ASP A 32 -14.30 -1.82 -4.84
CA ASP A 32 -12.91 -1.45 -5.12
C ASP A 32 -12.01 -1.72 -3.90
N TYR A 33 -12.54 -1.48 -2.70
CA TYR A 33 -11.81 -1.74 -1.45
C TYR A 33 -11.59 -3.24 -1.25
N ARG A 34 -12.62 -4.06 -1.49
CA ARG A 34 -12.54 -5.52 -1.39
C ARG A 34 -11.52 -6.08 -2.39
N PHE A 35 -11.64 -5.66 -3.64
CA PHE A 35 -10.73 -6.07 -4.70
C PHE A 35 -9.27 -5.71 -4.40
N TYR A 36 -9.03 -4.53 -3.84
CA TYR A 36 -7.70 -4.13 -3.40
C TYR A 36 -7.13 -5.03 -2.31
N LEU A 37 -7.96 -5.41 -1.32
CA LEU A 37 -7.53 -6.30 -0.24
C LEU A 37 -7.24 -7.71 -0.75
N ASP A 38 -8.05 -8.24 -1.66
CA ASP A 38 -7.83 -9.55 -2.28
C ASP A 38 -6.48 -9.59 -3.02
N TRP A 39 -6.18 -8.54 -3.78
CA TRP A 39 -4.90 -8.40 -4.46
C TRP A 39 -3.73 -8.21 -3.49
N LEU A 40 -3.91 -7.37 -2.46
CA LEU A 40 -2.88 -7.15 -1.45
C LEU A 40 -2.52 -8.46 -0.75
N GLU A 41 -3.52 -9.27 -0.37
CA GLU A 41 -3.30 -10.57 0.25
C GLU A 41 -2.58 -11.55 -0.68
N ASP A 42 -3.08 -11.72 -1.92
CA ASP A 42 -2.48 -12.68 -2.85
C ASP A 42 -1.03 -12.32 -3.18
N HIS A 43 -0.75 -11.03 -3.41
CA HIS A 43 0.61 -10.56 -3.67
C HIS A 43 1.50 -10.63 -2.43
N ALA A 44 1.01 -10.26 -1.24
CA ALA A 44 1.79 -10.39 -0.02
C ALA A 44 2.21 -11.84 0.22
N ARG A 45 1.28 -12.78 0.05
CA ARG A 45 1.54 -14.22 0.17
C ARG A 45 2.55 -14.71 -0.85
N ARG A 46 2.39 -14.37 -2.14
CA ARG A 46 3.31 -14.79 -3.21
C ARG A 46 4.74 -14.27 -3.02
N GLN A 47 4.90 -13.11 -2.38
CA GLN A 47 6.20 -12.48 -2.16
C GLN A 47 6.77 -12.75 -0.76
N GLY A 48 6.06 -13.50 0.10
CA GLY A 48 6.46 -13.70 1.49
C GLY A 48 6.52 -12.41 2.32
N CYS A 49 5.75 -11.39 1.92
CA CYS A 49 5.68 -10.10 2.60
C CYS A 49 4.64 -10.15 3.73
N ARG A 50 5.01 -9.64 4.92
CA ARG A 50 4.07 -9.51 6.04
C ARG A 50 3.46 -8.11 6.01
N ILE A 51 2.14 -8.03 5.99
CA ILE A 51 1.40 -6.79 6.21
C ILE A 51 1.03 -6.75 7.70
N HIS A 52 1.63 -5.81 8.43
CA HIS A 52 1.41 -5.60 9.86
C HIS A 52 0.16 -4.77 10.13
N ALA A 53 -0.10 -3.76 9.29
CA ALA A 53 -1.31 -2.95 9.37
C ALA A 53 -1.66 -2.32 8.02
N PHE A 54 -2.92 -1.96 7.81
CA PHE A 54 -3.35 -1.19 6.64
C PHE A 54 -4.52 -0.26 6.97
N VAL A 55 -4.65 0.81 6.19
CA VAL A 55 -5.88 1.60 6.11
C VAL A 55 -6.11 2.03 4.66
N LEU A 56 -7.35 1.88 4.20
CA LEU A 56 -7.79 2.29 2.87
C LEU A 56 -8.64 3.55 3.01
N MET A 57 -8.14 4.66 2.49
CA MET A 57 -8.86 5.93 2.37
C MET A 57 -9.24 6.13 0.92
N THR A 58 -10.28 6.91 0.64
CA THR A 58 -10.80 7.11 -0.73
C THR A 58 -9.74 7.43 -1.78
N ASN A 59 -8.70 8.20 -1.45
CA ASN A 59 -7.64 8.60 -2.38
C ASN A 59 -6.22 8.18 -1.97
N HIS A 60 -6.05 7.36 -0.94
CA HIS A 60 -4.73 6.88 -0.53
C HIS A 60 -4.80 5.65 0.37
N VAL A 61 -3.70 4.91 0.42
CA VAL A 61 -3.52 3.71 1.23
C VAL A 61 -2.29 3.89 2.09
N HIS A 62 -2.37 3.47 3.35
CA HIS A 62 -1.19 3.21 4.16
C HIS A 62 -1.04 1.72 4.42
N LEU A 63 0.18 1.22 4.30
CA LEU A 63 0.57 -0.13 4.67
C LEU A 63 1.74 -0.04 5.66
N LEU A 64 1.73 -0.87 6.68
CA LEU A 64 2.85 -1.11 7.58
C LEU A 64 3.22 -2.59 7.53
#